data_AF-A0A7T5BHU0-F1
#
_entry.id   AF-A0A7T5BHU0-F1
#
_cell.length_a   1.000
_cell.length_b   1.000
_cell.length_c   1.000
_cell.angle_alpha   90.00
_cell.angle_beta   90.00
_cell.angle_gamma   90.00
#
_symmetry.space_group_name_H-M   'P 1'
#
loop_
_entity.id
_entity.type
_entity.pdbx_description
1 polymer ?
#
loop_
_entity_poly.entity_id
_entity_poly.type
_entity_poly.pdbx_seq_one_letter_code
_entity_poly.pdbx_strand_id
1 'polypeptide(L)'
;MKRFYLTLILLCSSAVTLPAQAAMDNMQSMAHMGGTKNTTEAQAVKAQTFMGYGKINSINPTGTVNVAMGPVKALGWPKMSMNFLIRDKTMIASLKTGETVNFDFSKDTAGGYVITRISPAK
;
A
#
# COMPACT_ATOMS: atom_id res chain seq x y z
N MET A 1 10.64 -34.67 26.83
CA MET A 1 11.85 -33.86 27.12
C MET A 1 11.77 -32.62 26.24
N LYS A 2 11.79 -31.36 26.68
CA LYS A 2 12.12 -30.69 27.94
C LYS A 2 11.05 -29.60 28.19
N ARG A 3 10.59 -29.49 29.42
CA ARG A 3 9.79 -28.37 29.93
C ARG A 3 10.77 -27.25 30.26
N PHE A 4 10.54 -26.05 29.71
CA PHE A 4 11.13 -24.82 30.24
C PHE A 4 10.01 -24.01 30.88
N TYR A 5 9.97 -24.08 32.20
CA TYR A 5 9.51 -23.02 33.10
C TYR A 5 10.25 -21.71 32.73
N LEU A 6 9.85 -20.48 33.02
CA LEU A 6 9.36 -19.93 34.28
C LEU A 6 9.20 -18.42 34.03
N THR A 7 8.07 -17.84 34.46
CA THR A 7 7.88 -16.47 34.99
C THR A 7 8.67 -15.27 34.44
N LEU A 8 7.94 -14.24 34.00
CA LEU A 8 8.14 -12.87 34.51
C LEU A 8 6.83 -12.07 34.45
N ILE A 9 6.37 -11.61 35.62
CA ILE A 9 5.29 -10.66 35.85
C ILE A 9 5.88 -9.24 35.78
N LEU A 10 5.23 -8.33 35.05
CA LEU A 10 5.38 -6.88 35.25
C LEU A 10 4.09 -6.18 34.75
N LEU A 11 3.08 -5.99 35.61
CA LEU A 11 2.80 -4.77 36.38
C LEU A 11 2.48 -3.51 35.55
N CYS A 12 1.18 -3.17 35.57
CA CYS A 12 0.53 -1.85 35.58
C CYS A 12 1.21 -0.65 34.92
N SER A 13 0.48 -0.01 34.00
CA SER A 13 0.33 1.46 33.99
C SER A 13 -0.92 1.86 33.19
N SER A 14 -1.99 2.13 33.92
CA SER A 14 -3.08 3.00 33.49
C SER A 14 -2.58 4.45 33.53
N ALA A 15 -2.66 5.16 32.41
CA ALA A 15 -2.57 6.61 32.38
C ALA A 15 -3.92 7.16 31.92
N VAL A 16 -4.58 7.85 32.84
CA VAL A 16 -5.88 8.51 32.70
C VAL A 16 -5.66 9.96 32.31
N THR A 17 -6.62 10.47 31.51
CA THR A 17 -7.00 11.87 31.25
C THR A 17 -6.10 12.81 30.44
N LEU A 18 -6.66 13.28 29.32
CA LEU A 18 -6.43 14.61 28.76
C LEU A 18 -7.65 15.48 29.07
N PRO A 19 -7.49 16.74 29.54
CA PRO A 19 -8.60 17.65 29.74
C PRO A 19 -9.11 18.17 28.40
N ALA A 20 -10.44 18.11 28.24
CA ALA A 20 -11.17 18.88 27.27
C ALA A 20 -11.32 20.32 27.76
N GLN A 21 -11.49 21.23 26.78
CA GLN A 21 -11.94 22.63 26.89
C GLN A 21 -10.91 23.68 27.33
N ALA A 22 -10.60 24.60 26.42
CA ALA A 22 -11.27 25.89 26.44
C ALA A 22 -11.17 26.55 25.06
N ALA A 23 -12.33 26.73 24.43
CA ALA A 23 -12.49 27.70 23.36
C ALA A 23 -12.42 29.10 23.98
N MET A 24 -11.61 29.97 23.39
CA MET A 24 -11.77 31.41 23.55
C MET A 24 -11.66 32.04 22.16
N ASP A 25 -12.86 32.27 21.63
CA ASP A 25 -13.26 33.43 20.85
C ASP A 25 -12.26 34.60 20.87
N ASN A 26 -11.68 34.92 19.72
CA ASN A 26 -11.43 36.31 19.38
C ASN A 26 -11.69 36.53 17.88
N MET A 27 -12.97 36.84 17.65
CA MET A 27 -13.54 37.70 16.64
C MET A 27 -12.57 38.63 15.86
N GLN A 28 -12.98 38.90 14.62
CA GLN A 28 -12.69 40.11 13.82
C GLN A 28 -11.44 40.08 12.93
N SER A 29 -11.60 39.49 11.75
CA SER A 29 -11.24 40.22 10.53
C SER A 29 -12.38 40.15 9.52
N MET A 30 -12.93 41.34 9.28
CA MET A 30 -13.99 41.62 8.33
C MET A 30 -13.58 41.29 6.90
N ALA A 31 -14.58 40.86 6.12
CA ALA A 31 -14.77 41.20 4.71
C ALA A 31 -13.66 40.82 3.71
N HIS A 32 -13.82 39.64 3.10
CA HIS A 32 -13.63 39.54 1.66
C HIS A 32 -14.72 38.67 1.03
N MET A 33 -15.53 39.34 0.22
CA MET A 33 -16.62 38.81 -0.57
C MET A 33 -16.00 38.17 -1.83
N GLY A 34 -16.05 36.85 -1.95
CA GLY A 34 -15.55 36.15 -3.13
C GLY A 34 -15.81 34.66 -3.03
N GLY A 35 -16.86 34.19 -3.70
CA GLY A 35 -17.30 32.81 -3.63
C GLY A 35 -16.21 31.83 -4.05
N THR A 36 -16.09 30.73 -3.32
CA THR A 36 -15.60 29.46 -3.86
C THR A 36 -16.22 28.36 -3.02
N LYS A 37 -17.07 27.56 -3.65
CA LYS A 37 -17.50 26.26 -3.15
C LYS A 37 -16.26 25.40 -3.00
N ASN A 38 -15.70 25.30 -1.80
CA ASN A 38 -14.83 24.17 -1.48
C ASN A 38 -15.72 23.05 -0.97
N THR A 39 -16.28 22.33 -1.94
CA THR A 39 -16.65 20.93 -1.75
C THR A 39 -15.46 20.24 -1.10
N THR A 40 -15.68 19.59 0.02
CA THR A 40 -14.76 18.63 0.62
C THR A 40 -14.59 17.47 -0.36
N GLU A 41 -13.81 17.69 -1.41
CA GLU A 41 -13.21 16.63 -2.18
C GLU A 41 -12.17 16.02 -1.25
N ALA A 42 -12.51 14.86 -0.68
CA ALA A 42 -11.50 13.95 -0.19
C ALA A 42 -10.45 13.83 -1.29
N GLN A 43 -9.32 14.53 -1.10
CA GLN A 43 -8.17 14.43 -1.95
C GLN A 43 -7.66 13.01 -1.78
N ALA A 44 -8.19 12.10 -2.59
CA ALA A 44 -7.61 10.81 -2.82
C ALA A 44 -6.19 11.10 -3.29
N VAL A 45 -5.22 10.89 -2.40
CA VAL A 45 -3.81 10.92 -2.75
C VAL A 45 -3.69 9.98 -3.95
N LYS A 46 -3.49 10.53 -5.15
CA LYS A 46 -3.31 9.71 -6.35
C LYS A 46 -2.04 8.92 -6.13
N ALA A 47 -2.20 7.66 -5.72
CA ALA A 47 -1.08 6.74 -5.61
C ALA A 47 -0.43 6.65 -7.00
N GLN A 48 0.88 6.91 -7.07
CA GLN A 48 1.62 6.80 -8.30
C GLN A 48 1.58 5.34 -8.77
N THR A 49 1.06 5.13 -9.97
CA THR A 49 0.99 3.82 -10.63
C THR A 49 2.15 3.70 -11.62
N PHE A 50 2.78 2.54 -11.62
CA PHE A 50 3.85 2.13 -12.51
C PHE A 50 3.38 0.95 -13.36
N MET A 51 3.95 0.83 -14.55
CA MET A 51 3.68 -0.29 -15.45
C MET A 51 4.90 -1.21 -15.48
N GLY A 52 4.64 -2.50 -15.49
CA GLY A 52 5.63 -3.56 -15.60
C GLY A 52 5.25 -4.56 -16.68
N TYR A 53 6.27 -5.19 -17.24
CA TYR A 53 6.17 -6.29 -18.18
C TYR A 53 7.16 -7.37 -17.77
N GLY A 54 6.75 -8.63 -17.76
CA GLY A 54 7.65 -9.70 -17.35
C GLY A 54 7.04 -11.09 -17.41
N LYS A 55 7.87 -12.08 -17.14
CA LYS A 55 7.47 -13.49 -17.09
C LYS A 55 7.26 -13.94 -15.65
N ILE A 56 6.16 -14.62 -15.37
CA ILE A 56 5.89 -15.21 -14.06
C ILE A 56 6.83 -16.40 -13.84
N ASN A 57 7.62 -16.33 -12.77
CA ASN A 57 8.50 -17.43 -12.36
C ASN A 57 7.81 -18.38 -11.39
N SER A 58 6.99 -17.85 -10.47
CA SER A 58 6.23 -18.64 -9.49
C SER A 58 5.05 -17.85 -8.96
N ILE A 59 4.04 -18.59 -8.49
CA ILE A 59 2.81 -18.07 -7.91
C ILE A 59 2.64 -18.68 -6.52
N ASN A 60 2.48 -17.84 -5.50
CA ASN A 60 2.15 -18.27 -4.15
C ASN A 60 0.66 -18.00 -3.86
N PRO A 61 -0.13 -19.03 -3.50
CA PRO A 61 -1.55 -18.86 -3.16
C PRO A 61 -1.82 -17.87 -2.03
N THR A 62 -0.82 -17.57 -1.18
CA THR A 62 -0.98 -16.62 -0.09
C THR A 62 -1.10 -15.16 -0.54
N GLY A 63 -0.80 -14.84 -1.81
CA GLY A 63 -0.99 -13.49 -2.37
C GLY A 63 0.24 -12.88 -3.05
N THR A 64 1.29 -13.66 -3.34
CA THR A 64 2.55 -13.15 -3.88
C THR A 64 2.89 -13.81 -5.21
N VAL A 65 3.37 -13.04 -6.18
CA VAL A 65 3.82 -13.54 -7.48
C VAL A 65 5.27 -13.10 -7.73
N ASN A 66 6.13 -14.05 -8.12
CA ASN A 66 7.49 -13.73 -8.54
C ASN A 66 7.50 -13.48 -10.05
N VAL A 67 8.00 -12.31 -10.46
CA VAL A 67 8.06 -11.92 -11.88
C VAL A 67 9.51 -11.60 -12.26
N ALA A 68 10.01 -12.25 -13.31
CA ALA A 68 11.19 -11.79 -14.04
C ALA A 68 10.77 -10.61 -14.93
N MET A 69 10.89 -9.40 -14.39
CA MET A 69 10.43 -8.17 -15.01
C MET A 69 11.53 -7.48 -15.82
N GLY A 70 11.10 -6.77 -16.87
CA GLY A 70 11.95 -5.83 -17.60
C GLY A 70 12.28 -4.58 -16.78
N PRO A 71 13.11 -3.67 -17.33
CA PRO A 71 13.47 -2.43 -16.67
C PRO A 71 12.26 -1.52 -16.43
N VAL A 72 12.22 -0.86 -15.26
CA VAL A 72 11.22 0.17 -14.95
C VAL A 72 11.93 1.50 -14.75
N LYS A 73 11.97 2.29 -15.84
CA LYS A 73 12.73 3.54 -15.90
C LYS A 73 12.32 4.55 -14.82
N ALA A 74 11.02 4.66 -14.54
CA ALA A 74 10.50 5.59 -13.55
C ALA A 74 11.00 5.34 -12.12
N LEU A 75 11.45 4.11 -11.84
CA LEU A 75 11.99 3.70 -10.55
C LEU A 75 13.51 3.48 -10.59
N GLY A 76 14.15 3.64 -11.75
CA GLY A 76 15.56 3.30 -11.95
C GLY A 76 15.86 1.80 -11.81
N TRP A 77 14.85 0.94 -11.91
CA TRP A 77 15.03 -0.50 -11.72
C TRP A 77 15.54 -1.17 -13.00
N PRO A 78 16.60 -2.00 -12.92
CA PRO A 78 17.06 -2.79 -14.05
C PRO A 78 16.11 -3.96 -14.30
N LYS A 79 16.42 -4.77 -15.33
CA LYS A 79 15.81 -6.09 -15.48
C LYS A 79 16.15 -6.94 -14.25
N MET A 80 15.15 -7.43 -13.54
CA MET A 80 15.35 -8.20 -12.31
C MET A 80 14.17 -9.16 -12.04
N SER A 81 14.34 -10.05 -11.08
CA SER A 81 13.24 -10.86 -10.55
C SER A 81 12.81 -10.33 -9.19
N MET A 82 11.51 -10.09 -9.02
CA MET A 82 10.97 -9.51 -7.78
C MET A 82 9.65 -10.17 -7.39
N ASN A 83 9.43 -10.30 -6.09
CA ASN A 83 8.17 -10.72 -5.51
C ASN A 83 7.25 -9.51 -5.37
N PHE A 84 6.05 -9.59 -5.93
CA PHE A 84 5.02 -8.59 -5.78
C PHE A 84 3.84 -9.16 -5.02
N LEU A 85 3.32 -8.38 -4.07
CA LEU A 85 2.01 -8.64 -3.50
C LEU A 85 0.95 -8.35 -4.57
N ILE A 86 -0.14 -9.11 -4.55
CA ILE A 86 -1.30 -8.87 -5.41
C ILE A 86 -2.41 -8.26 -4.54
N ARG A 87 -2.97 -7.14 -4.98
CA ARG A 87 -4.03 -6.43 -4.25
C ARG A 87 -5.28 -7.29 -4.07
N ASP A 88 -5.71 -7.95 -5.13
CA ASP A 88 -6.85 -8.86 -5.14
C ASP A 88 -6.40 -10.27 -5.47
N LYS A 89 -6.43 -11.15 -4.47
CA LYS A 89 -5.97 -12.54 -4.62
C LYS A 89 -6.77 -13.33 -5.64
N THR A 90 -8.00 -12.93 -5.97
CA THR A 90 -8.78 -13.59 -7.03
C THR A 90 -8.10 -13.48 -8.40
N MET A 91 -7.28 -12.44 -8.62
CA MET A 91 -6.47 -12.29 -9.84
C MET A 91 -5.45 -13.40 -10.01
N ILE A 92 -5.04 -14.09 -8.94
CA ILE A 92 -4.05 -15.18 -9.04
C ILE A 92 -4.61 -16.37 -9.82
N ALA A 93 -5.91 -16.62 -9.74
CA ALA A 93 -6.55 -17.77 -10.37
C ALA A 93 -6.46 -17.74 -11.91
N SER A 94 -6.27 -16.57 -12.52
CA SER A 94 -6.12 -16.41 -13.97
C SER A 94 -4.68 -16.48 -14.46
N LEU A 95 -3.69 -16.54 -13.56
CA LEU A 95 -2.27 -16.49 -13.89
C LEU A 95 -1.66 -17.89 -13.96
N LYS A 96 -0.64 -18.05 -14.81
CA LYS A 96 0.15 -19.29 -14.90
C LYS A 96 1.64 -19.04 -14.79
N THR A 97 2.34 -19.97 -14.15
CA THR A 97 3.81 -19.97 -14.17
C THR A 97 4.32 -20.11 -15.61
N GLY A 98 5.34 -19.31 -15.96
CA GLY A 98 5.91 -19.25 -17.30
C GLY A 98 5.20 -18.28 -18.24
N GLU A 99 4.03 -17.75 -17.86
CA GLU A 99 3.27 -16.79 -18.64
C GLU A 99 3.93 -15.42 -18.63
N THR A 100 3.86 -14.72 -19.77
CA THR A 100 4.31 -13.32 -19.86
C THR A 100 3.11 -12.42 -19.65
N VAL A 101 3.29 -11.38 -18.84
CA VAL A 101 2.20 -10.51 -18.35
C VAL A 101 2.56 -9.04 -18.46
N ASN A 102 1.53 -8.22 -18.67
CA ASN A 102 1.53 -6.79 -18.39
C ASN A 102 0.85 -6.56 -17.04
N PHE A 103 1.43 -5.72 -16.19
CA PHE A 103 0.87 -5.43 -14.88
C PHE A 103 1.06 -3.97 -14.47
N ASP A 104 0.07 -3.46 -13.75
CA ASP A 104 0.14 -2.17 -13.08
C ASP A 104 0.42 -2.41 -11.61
N PHE A 105 1.29 -1.60 -11.02
CA PHE A 105 1.64 -1.70 -9.60
C PHE A 105 1.83 -0.32 -8.98
N SER A 106 1.58 -0.21 -7.69
CA SER A 106 1.73 1.04 -6.94
C SER A 106 2.42 0.77 -5.61
N LYS A 107 2.96 1.83 -4.98
CA LYS A 107 3.41 1.72 -3.60
C LYS A 107 2.20 1.51 -2.68
N ASP A 108 2.33 0.63 -1.68
CA ASP A 108 1.35 0.50 -0.62
C ASP A 108 1.64 1.47 0.54
N THR A 109 0.78 1.46 1.56
CA THR A 109 0.92 2.33 2.75
C THR A 109 2.09 1.93 3.67
N ALA A 110 2.55 0.68 3.60
CA ALA A 110 3.72 0.17 4.30
C ALA A 110 5.04 0.42 3.54
N GLY A 111 4.96 0.97 2.32
CA GLY A 111 6.11 1.28 1.47
C GLY A 111 6.52 0.15 0.51
N GLY A 112 5.80 -0.97 0.49
CA GLY A 112 5.99 -2.07 -0.46
C GLY A 112 5.39 -1.77 -1.83
N TYR A 113 5.59 -2.64 -2.82
CA TYR A 113 4.95 -2.54 -4.13
C TYR A 113 3.91 -3.64 -4.31
N VAL A 114 2.71 -3.24 -4.71
CA VAL A 114 1.56 -4.13 -4.89
C VAL A 114 1.04 -4.03 -6.32
N ILE A 115 0.84 -5.18 -6.96
CA ILE A 115 0.18 -5.30 -8.25
C ILE A 115 -1.30 -4.99 -8.07
N THR A 116 -1.77 -4.02 -8.83
CA THR A 116 -3.14 -3.50 -8.79
C THR A 116 -3.98 -4.03 -9.94
N ARG A 117 -3.33 -4.36 -11.07
CA ARG A 117 -3.91 -5.00 -12.25
C ARG A 117 -2.87 -5.90 -12.89
N ILE A 118 -3.29 -7.02 -13.45
CA ILE A 118 -2.42 -7.93 -14.17
C ILE A 118 -3.20 -8.63 -15.29
N SER A 119 -2.55 -8.84 -16.42
CA SER A 119 -3.14 -9.50 -17.58
C SER A 119 -2.05 -10.20 -18.41
N PRO A 120 -2.39 -11.30 -19.11
CA PRO A 120 -1.49 -11.91 -20.08
C PRO A 120 -1.03 -10.89 -21.13
N ALA A 121 0.24 -10.93 -21.49
CA ALA A 121 0.77 -10.19 -22.62
C ALA A 121 0.30 -10.87 -23.91
N LYS A 122 -0.26 -10.08 -24.83
CA LYS A 122 -0.65 -10.54 -26.17
C LYS A 122 0.57 -10.73 -27.06
#